data_AF-A0A1M6N8E4-F1
#
_entry.id   AF-A0A1M6N8E4-F1
#
_cell.length_a   1.000
_cell.length_b   1.000
_cell.length_c   1.000
_cell.angle_alpha   90.00
_cell.angle_beta   90.00
_cell.angle_gamma   90.00
#
_symmetry.space_group_name_H-M   'P 1'
#
loop_
_entity.id
_entity.type
_entity.pdbx_description
1 polymer ?
#
loop_
_entity_poly.entity_id
_entity_poly.type
_entity_poly.pdbx_seq_one_letter_code
_entity_poly.pdbx_strand_id
1 'polypeptide(L)' 'MKRATFIRILTGIKLVSNNVSVVENFNNKALITIRVPEIVGESPKQIRSFQKLISHCSYYNIRPDGDELTLTLEFQWE' A
#
# COMPACT_ATOMS: atom_id res chain seq x y z
N MET A 1 6.17 13.15 1.82
CA MET A 1 4.70 13.31 1.97
C MET A 1 4.37 13.70 3.40
N LYS A 2 3.42 14.60 3.70
CA LYS A 2 3.01 14.85 5.10
C LYS A 2 2.40 13.59 5.74
N ARG A 3 2.77 13.27 6.99
CA ARG A 3 2.25 12.11 7.76
C ARG A 3 0.72 11.99 7.75
N ALA A 4 0.00 13.11 7.85
CA ALA A 4 -1.47 13.12 7.80
C ALA A 4 -2.03 12.61 6.45
N THR A 5 -1.37 12.93 5.35
CA THR A 5 -1.73 12.45 4.01
C THR A 5 -1.50 10.94 3.90
N PHE A 6 -0.40 10.44 4.47
CA PHE A 6 -0.09 9.01 4.51
C PHE A 6 -1.18 8.23 5.25
N ILE A 7 -1.52 8.67 6.48
CA ILE A 7 -2.58 8.05 7.29
C ILE A 7 -3.91 8.04 6.53
N ARG A 8 -4.27 9.15 5.88
CA ARG A 8 -5.53 9.23 5.12
C ARG A 8 -5.60 8.24 3.96
N ILE A 9 -4.52 8.11 3.20
CA ILE A 9 -4.43 7.16 2.08
C ILE A 9 -4.50 5.72 2.60
N LEU A 10 -3.74 5.42 3.67
CA LEU A 10 -3.71 4.11 4.31
C LEU A 10 -5.08 3.67 4.82
N THR A 11 -5.80 4.56 5.51
CA THR A 11 -7.17 4.31 5.99
C THR A 11 -8.11 4.05 4.83
N GLY A 12 -8.00 4.83 3.74
CA GLY A 12 -8.82 4.63 2.54
C GLY A 12 -8.62 3.25 1.93
N ILE A 13 -7.39 2.73 1.93
CA ILE A 13 -7.04 1.41 1.40
C ILE A 13 -7.55 0.30 2.32
N LYS A 14 -7.34 0.41 3.64
CA LYS A 14 -7.86 -0.57 4.61
C LYS A 14 -9.39 -0.72 4.55
N LEU A 15 -10.10 0.35 4.20
CA LEU A 15 -11.57 0.33 4.06
C LEU A 15 -12.05 -0.39 2.79
N VAL A 16 -11.20 -0.52 1.77
CA VAL A 16 -11.59 -1.07 0.45
C VAL A 16 -10.84 -2.35 0.08
N SER A 17 -9.91 -2.79 0.93
CA SER A 17 -9.08 -3.96 0.69
C SER A 17 -8.84 -4.68 2.01
N ASN A 18 -9.42 -5.87 2.14
CA ASN A 18 -9.30 -6.71 3.33
C ASN A 18 -7.90 -7.32 3.48
N ASN A 19 -7.02 -7.12 2.51
CA ASN A 19 -5.75 -7.84 2.38
C ASN A 19 -4.53 -6.94 2.63
N VAL A 20 -4.74 -5.77 3.22
CA VAL A 20 -3.67 -4.80 3.49
C VAL A 20 -3.22 -4.91 4.93
N SER A 21 -2.02 -5.45 5.12
CA SER A 21 -1.33 -5.49 6.40
C SER A 21 -0.29 -4.36 6.47
N VAL A 22 -0.24 -3.65 7.59
CA VAL A 22 0.73 -2.55 7.77
C VAL A 22 1.66 -3.03 8.84
N VAL A 23 2.88 -3.37 8.43
CA VAL A 23 3.79 -4.07 9.32
C VAL A 23 4.51 -3.10 10.24
N GLU A 24 4.98 -1.93 9.80
CA GLU A 24 5.79 -1.09 10.71
C GLU A 24 5.93 0.40 10.31
N ASN A 25 6.12 1.25 11.32
CA ASN A 25 6.43 2.69 11.22
C ASN A 25 7.69 2.99 12.04
N PHE A 26 8.80 3.30 11.37
CA PHE A 26 10.09 3.61 12.02
C PHE A 26 10.70 4.86 11.40
N ASN A 27 11.18 5.81 12.22
CA ASN A 27 12.04 6.92 11.80
C ASN A 27 11.65 7.59 10.47
N ASN A 28 10.45 8.19 10.45
CA ASN A 28 9.90 8.84 9.27
C ASN A 28 9.72 7.95 8.02
N LYS A 29 9.71 6.63 8.23
CA LYS A 29 9.44 5.64 7.22
C LYS A 29 8.28 4.75 7.60
N ALA A 30 7.53 4.30 6.59
CA ALA A 30 6.54 3.25 6.76
C ALA A 30 6.79 2.13 5.77
N LEU A 31 6.60 0.90 6.26
CA LEU A 31 6.58 -0.31 5.47
C LEU A 31 5.15 -0.82 5.39
N ILE A 32 4.59 -0.87 4.18
CA ILE A 32 3.25 -1.42 3.92
C ILE A 32 3.39 -2.73 3.17
N THR A 33 2.65 -3.76 3.62
CA THR A 33 2.59 -5.07 2.99
C THR A 33 1.17 -5.37 2.51
N ILE A 34 0.97 -5.34 1.19
CA ILE A 34 -0.33 -5.59 0.56
C ILE A 34 -0.31 -7.01 0.00
N ARG A 35 -1.23 -7.85 0.46
CA ARG A 35 -1.46 -9.18 -0.12
C ARG A 35 -2.55 -9.07 -1.17
N VAL A 36 -2.32 -9.63 -2.35
CA VAL A 36 -3.29 -9.61 -3.44
C VAL A 36 -3.60 -11.06 -3.80
N PRO A 37 -4.77 -11.59 -3.38
CA PRO A 37 -5.09 -13.02 -3.52
C PRO A 37 -5.46 -13.43 -4.95
N GLU A 38 -5.89 -12.49 -5.79
CA GLU A 38 -6.13 -12.71 -7.21
C GLU A 38 -6.24 -11.33 -7.90
N ILE A 39 -5.92 -11.22 -9.20
CA ILE A 39 -6.19 -9.99 -9.98
C ILE A 39 -7.70 -9.93 -10.24
N VAL A 40 -8.49 -9.68 -9.20
CA VAL A 40 -9.92 -9.42 -9.34
C VAL A 40 -10.09 -7.98 -9.83
N GLY A 41 -10.98 -7.78 -10.80
CA GLY A 41 -11.21 -6.48 -11.44
C GLY A 41 -11.45 -5.36 -10.43
N GLU A 42 -10.41 -4.59 -10.14
CA GLU A 42 -10.53 -3.46 -9.24
C GLU A 42 -11.41 -2.37 -9.84
N SER A 43 -12.25 -1.76 -9.00
CA SER A 43 -13.00 -0.57 -9.44
C SER A 43 -12.04 0.55 -9.84
N PRO A 44 -12.42 1.44 -10.79
CA PRO A 44 -11.59 2.58 -11.17
C PRO A 44 -11.19 3.48 -9.98
N LYS A 45 -11.98 3.49 -8.90
CA LYS A 45 -11.68 4.22 -7.67
C LYS A 45 -10.55 3.56 -6.87
N GLN A 46 -10.51 2.23 -6.81
CA GLN A 46 -9.44 1.48 -6.16
C GLN A 46 -8.13 1.68 -6.93
N ILE A 47 -8.15 1.52 -8.26
CA ILE A 47 -6.99 1.74 -9.13
C ILE A 47 -6.37 3.13 -8.89
N ARG A 48 -7.19 4.19 -8.88
CA ARG A 48 -6.70 5.56 -8.60
C ARG A 48 -6.10 5.69 -7.20
N SER A 49 -6.63 4.98 -6.21
CA SER A 49 -6.12 5.01 -4.84
C SER A 49 -4.76 4.32 -4.75
N PHE A 50 -4.59 3.17 -5.41
CA PHE A 50 -3.30 2.49 -5.51
C PHE A 50 -2.26 3.28 -6.30
N GLN A 51 -2.64 3.86 -7.44
CA GLN A 51 -1.74 4.73 -8.21
C GLN A 51 -1.21 5.89 -7.38
N LYS A 52 -2.10 6.53 -6.61
CA LYS A 52 -1.71 7.62 -5.71
C LYS A 52 -0.76 7.13 -4.61
N LEU A 53 -1.01 5.96 -4.03
CA LEU A 53 -0.14 5.37 -3.04
C LEU A 53 1.27 5.11 -3.61
N ILE A 54 1.34 4.40 -4.74
CA ILE A 54 2.60 4.03 -5.40
C ILE A 54 3.38 5.28 -5.83
N SER A 55 2.70 6.34 -6.30
CA SER A 55 3.38 7.60 -6.68
C SER A 55 4.13 8.30 -5.53
N HIS A 56 3.87 7.89 -4.29
CA HIS A 56 4.49 8.46 -3.11
C HIS A 56 5.45 7.51 -2.40
N CYS A 57 5.62 6.29 -2.90
CA CYS A 57 6.59 5.35 -2.34
C CYS A 57 8.02 5.73 -2.79
N SER A 58 8.98 5.60 -1.88
CA SER A 58 10.41 5.73 -2.18
C SER A 58 10.95 4.46 -2.83
N TYR A 59 10.34 3.32 -2.48
CA TYR A 59 10.71 2.00 -2.98
C TYR A 59 9.49 1.09 -3.00
N TYR A 60 9.42 0.21 -3.99
CA TYR A 60 8.45 -0.88 -4.02
C TYR A 60 9.11 -2.19 -4.44
N ASN A 61 8.61 -3.29 -3.91
CA ASN A 61 9.01 -4.64 -4.23
C ASN A 61 7.77 -5.53 -4.33
N ILE A 62 7.75 -6.39 -5.34
CA ILE A 62 6.66 -7.32 -5.61
C ILE A 62 7.26 -8.72 -5.55
N ARG A 63 6.71 -9.58 -4.69
CA ARG A 63 7.14 -10.97 -4.58
C ARG A 63 5.94 -11.91 -4.67
N PRO A 64 6.05 -13.04 -5.38
CA PRO A 64 5.06 -14.10 -5.27
C PRO A 64 5.08 -14.69 -3.86
N ASP A 65 3.91 -15.00 -3.32
CA ASP A 65 3.72 -15.63 -2.01
C ASP A 65 2.56 -16.64 -2.07
N GLY A 66 2.88 -17.88 -2.42
CA GLY A 66 1.89 -18.91 -2.73
C GLY A 66 1.03 -18.54 -3.94
N ASP A 67 -0.29 -18.52 -3.76
CA ASP A 67 -1.26 -18.09 -4.77
C ASP A 67 -1.49 -16.56 -4.76
N GLU A 68 -0.77 -15.83 -3.91
CA GLU A 68 -0.91 -14.37 -3.73
C GLU A 68 0.32 -13.60 -4.23
N LEU A 69 0.15 -12.28 -4.38
CA LEU A 69 1.27 -11.35 -4.51
C LEU A 69 1.45 -10.55 -3.23
N THR A 70 2.68 -10.49 -2.74
CA THR A 70 3.09 -9.59 -1.67
C THR A 70 3.73 -8.34 -2.26
N LEU A 71 3.07 -7.19 -2.09
CA LEU A 71 3.58 -5.86 -2.38
C LEU A 71 4.16 -5.23 -1.12
N THR A 72 5.46 -4.94 -1.13
CA THR A 72 6.13 -4.18 -0.06
C THR A 72 6.40 -2.77 -0.56
N LEU A 73 5.91 -1.76 0.17
CA LEU A 73 6.07 -0.36 -0.17
C LEU A 73 6.79 0.37 0.96
N GLU A 74 7.88 1.04 0.64
CA GLU A 74 8.56 1.97 1.56
C GLU A 74 8.09 3.39 1.26
N PHE A 75 7.78 4.13 2.32
CA PHE A 75 7.53 5.57 2.24
C PHE A 75 8.57 6.27 3.09
N GLN A 76 9.10 7.38 2.60
CA GLN A 76 9.88 8.32 3.39
C GLN A 76 9.12 9.65 3.45
N TRP A 77 8.92 10.18 4.66
CA TRP A 77 8.36 11.50 4.84
C TRP A 77 9.35 12.48 5.47
N GLU A 78 9.13 13.76 5.16
CA GLU A 78 9.74 14.89 5.84
C GLU A 78 8.95 15.21 7.10
#